data_AF-A0A965JKH1-F1
#
_entry.id   AF-A0A965JKH1-F1
#
_cell.length_a   1.000
_cell.length_b   1.000
_cell.length_c   1.000
_cell.angle_alpha   90.00
_cell.angle_beta   90.00
_cell.angle_gamma   90.00
#
_symmetry.space_group_name_H-M   'P 1'
#
loop_
_entity.id
_entity.type
_entity.pdbx_description
1 polymer ?
#
loop_
_entity_poly.entity_id
_entity_poly.type
_entity_poly.pdbx_seq_one_letter_code
_entity_poly.pdbx_strand_id
1 'polypeptide(L)'
;MPPLTFFWHDYETFGRVPRRDRPAQFAGVRTDADLNEIEAPLTLYCHPPRDSLPDPQSCLLTGILPQHCAHHGVPETQFAATIEAQLSRPGTVGVGYNSIGFDDEVTRFLFWRNLIEPYGREWQNDCGRWDLLDTVRCAFALRPEGIQWPKNGEGRHSFKLELLTQANGLAHDAAHDALSDVRATLALARLIKQRVPRLWDFCLRLRSKHAVKAELVLGKPVLHVSGRYPVERGCLAVVWALAPHPFRPNEVIVWDLAQDPRVLTSLSAQEIRQRIFSRAADLPEGVTRLPIKTIHLNQSPVVISNLKTLSPAMAERWGVDWTVIDRHVLAAGSIMGDMAGVWEEVFKSATPEGFVDVDEDLYGGFLGDDDRRLLQRL
;
A
#
# COMPACT_ATOMS: atom_id res chain seq x y z
N MET A 1 -16.80 10.44 -19.64
CA MET A 1 -16.06 9.63 -18.66
C MET A 1 -17.07 8.70 -18.00
N PRO A 2 -16.76 7.41 -17.84
CA PRO A 2 -17.59 6.50 -17.06
C PRO A 2 -17.77 7.02 -15.63
N PRO A 3 -18.90 6.72 -14.95
CA PRO A 3 -19.07 7.09 -13.55
C PRO A 3 -18.05 6.37 -12.67
N LEU A 4 -17.55 7.05 -11.64
CA LEU A 4 -16.65 6.45 -10.65
C LEU A 4 -17.41 5.36 -9.87
N THR A 5 -16.87 4.15 -9.87
CA THR A 5 -17.32 3.06 -8.98
C THR A 5 -16.16 2.52 -8.17
N PHE A 6 -16.45 1.94 -7.03
CA PHE A 6 -15.47 1.20 -6.25
C PHE A 6 -15.77 -0.30 -6.35
N PHE A 7 -14.73 -1.10 -6.49
CA PHE A 7 -14.81 -2.54 -6.30
C PHE A 7 -13.98 -2.91 -5.07
N TRP A 8 -14.69 -3.09 -3.96
CA TRP A 8 -14.12 -3.49 -2.68
C TRP A 8 -13.79 -4.97 -2.74
N HIS A 9 -12.56 -5.37 -2.44
CA HIS A 9 -12.16 -6.76 -2.56
C HIS A 9 -11.16 -7.19 -1.50
N ASP A 10 -11.09 -8.50 -1.29
CA ASP A 10 -10.16 -9.16 -0.38
C ASP A 10 -9.92 -10.60 -0.86
N TYR A 11 -8.75 -11.15 -0.55
CA TYR A 11 -8.39 -12.54 -0.80
C TYR A 11 -8.09 -13.28 0.50
N GLU A 12 -8.54 -14.53 0.54
CA GLU A 12 -7.92 -15.54 1.39
C GLU A 12 -6.99 -16.41 0.55
N THR A 13 -5.78 -16.67 1.04
CA THR A 13 -4.72 -17.35 0.28
C THR A 13 -4.17 -18.56 1.02
N PHE A 14 -3.59 -19.50 0.27
CA PHE A 14 -2.88 -20.65 0.82
C PHE A 14 -1.45 -20.36 1.28
N GLY A 15 -1.08 -19.08 1.41
CA GLY A 15 0.24 -18.67 1.88
C GLY A 15 0.45 -17.16 1.81
N ARG A 16 1.57 -16.70 2.37
CA ARG A 16 1.87 -15.28 2.59
C ARG A 16 2.72 -14.62 1.50
N VAL A 17 3.15 -15.38 0.49
CA VAL A 17 4.05 -14.92 -0.57
C VAL A 17 3.25 -14.79 -1.87
N PRO A 18 2.74 -13.60 -2.24
CA PRO A 18 1.83 -13.42 -3.38
C PRO A 18 2.34 -13.97 -4.73
N ARG A 19 3.67 -13.90 -4.93
CA ARG A 19 4.33 -14.40 -6.14
C ARG A 19 4.33 -15.92 -6.30
N ARG A 20 4.20 -16.66 -5.20
CA ARG A 20 4.36 -18.13 -5.18
C ARG A 20 3.10 -18.84 -4.70
N ASP A 21 2.54 -18.36 -3.60
CA ASP A 21 1.43 -19.01 -2.93
C ASP A 21 0.12 -18.69 -3.67
N ARG A 22 -0.81 -19.65 -3.72
CA ARG A 22 -2.02 -19.55 -4.57
C ARG A 22 -3.22 -18.97 -3.81
N PRO A 23 -4.14 -18.25 -4.48
CA PRO A 23 -5.38 -17.80 -3.86
C PRO A 23 -6.29 -19.00 -3.53
N ALA A 24 -7.02 -18.90 -2.43
CA ALA A 24 -8.01 -19.89 -2.00
C ALA A 24 -9.44 -19.37 -2.24
N GLN A 25 -9.70 -18.12 -1.84
CA GLN A 25 -10.97 -17.42 -2.00
C GLN A 25 -10.74 -15.99 -2.47
N PHE A 26 -11.71 -15.45 -3.20
CA PHE A 26 -11.84 -14.03 -3.49
C PHE A 26 -13.25 -13.59 -3.18
N ALA A 27 -13.40 -12.42 -2.57
CA ALA A 27 -14.68 -11.78 -2.44
C ALA A 27 -14.62 -10.34 -2.93
N GLY A 28 -15.77 -9.81 -3.38
CA GLY A 28 -15.86 -8.40 -3.68
C GLY A 28 -17.28 -7.85 -3.75
N VAL A 29 -17.38 -6.54 -3.51
CA VAL A 29 -18.62 -5.78 -3.52
C VAL A 29 -18.42 -4.54 -4.37
N ARG A 30 -19.34 -4.28 -5.30
CA ARG A 30 -19.33 -3.05 -6.10
C ARG A 30 -20.20 -1.97 -5.46
N THR A 31 -19.67 -0.76 -5.39
CA THR A 31 -20.43 0.42 -4.96
C THR A 31 -20.34 1.57 -5.95
N ASP A 32 -21.34 2.45 -5.90
CA ASP A 32 -21.22 3.78 -6.48
C ASP A 32 -20.21 4.66 -5.69
N ALA A 33 -20.00 5.89 -6.14
CA ALA A 33 -19.14 6.87 -5.45
C ALA A 33 -19.67 7.28 -4.06
N ASP A 34 -20.96 7.03 -3.79
CA ASP A 34 -21.62 7.24 -2.51
C ASP A 34 -21.53 6.08 -1.54
N LEU A 35 -20.82 5.03 -1.93
CA LEU A 35 -20.58 3.82 -1.15
C LEU A 35 -21.87 2.99 -0.98
N ASN A 36 -22.86 3.14 -1.86
CA ASN A 36 -24.04 2.29 -1.91
C ASN A 36 -23.74 1.04 -2.74
N GLU A 37 -24.10 -0.15 -2.27
CA GLU A 37 -23.95 -1.39 -3.04
C GLU A 37 -24.87 -1.33 -4.26
N ILE A 38 -24.34 -1.58 -5.47
CA ILE A 38 -25.09 -1.47 -6.73
C ILE A 38 -25.26 -2.80 -7.47
N GLU A 39 -24.58 -3.86 -7.01
CA GLU A 39 -24.65 -5.22 -7.56
C GLU A 39 -24.59 -6.24 -6.43
N ALA A 40 -24.95 -7.49 -6.72
CA ALA A 40 -24.78 -8.59 -5.77
C ALA A 40 -23.29 -8.80 -5.45
N PRO A 41 -22.94 -9.19 -4.20
CA PRO A 41 -21.57 -9.54 -3.86
C PRO A 41 -21.08 -10.72 -4.69
N LEU A 42 -19.79 -10.72 -5.00
CA LEU A 42 -19.09 -11.83 -5.62
C LEU A 42 -18.33 -12.60 -4.53
N THR A 43 -18.44 -13.92 -4.53
CA THR A 43 -17.59 -14.82 -3.74
C THR A 43 -17.21 -15.99 -4.62
N LEU A 44 -15.91 -16.27 -4.71
CA LEU A 44 -15.35 -17.35 -5.52
C LEU A 44 -14.32 -18.11 -4.70
N TYR A 45 -14.25 -19.41 -4.89
CA TYR A 45 -13.11 -20.23 -4.49
C TYR A 45 -12.30 -20.62 -5.71
N CYS A 46 -10.98 -20.69 -5.57
CA CYS A 46 -10.08 -21.18 -6.61
C CYS A 46 -9.72 -22.63 -6.32
N HIS A 47 -9.76 -23.51 -7.33
CA HIS A 47 -9.22 -24.85 -7.20
C HIS A 47 -7.77 -24.81 -6.70
N PRO A 48 -7.38 -25.67 -5.74
CA PRO A 48 -6.02 -25.69 -5.25
C PRO A 48 -5.05 -26.16 -6.35
N PRO A 49 -3.79 -25.69 -6.32
CA PRO A 49 -2.76 -26.20 -7.22
C PRO A 49 -2.54 -27.70 -7.00
N ARG A 50 -2.12 -28.40 -8.06
CA ARG A 50 -1.82 -29.85 -8.01
C ARG A 50 -0.34 -30.15 -7.77
N ASP A 51 0.50 -29.13 -7.89
CA ASP A 51 1.96 -29.17 -7.89
C ASP A 51 2.58 -28.48 -6.65
N SER A 52 1.75 -27.92 -5.77
CA SER A 52 2.18 -27.29 -4.53
C SER A 52 1.22 -27.58 -3.38
N LEU A 53 1.75 -27.55 -2.16
CA LEU A 53 0.97 -27.72 -0.94
C LEU A 53 0.72 -26.34 -0.30
N PRO A 54 -0.45 -26.13 0.32
CA PRO A 54 -0.72 -24.89 1.05
C PRO A 54 0.17 -24.78 2.29
N ASP A 55 0.45 -23.56 2.72
CA ASP A 55 0.98 -23.28 4.05
C ASP A 55 -0.05 -23.69 5.11
N PRO A 56 0.26 -24.65 6.01
CA PRO A 56 -0.69 -25.09 7.03
C PRO A 56 -1.15 -23.96 7.95
N GLN A 57 -0.29 -22.96 8.20
CA GLN A 57 -0.66 -21.82 9.05
C GLN A 57 -1.71 -20.93 8.36
N SER A 58 -1.59 -20.69 7.05
CA SER A 58 -2.64 -20.02 6.29
C SER A 58 -3.97 -20.76 6.38
N CYS A 59 -4.02 -22.08 6.14
CA CYS A 59 -5.27 -22.85 6.28
C CYS A 59 -5.91 -22.76 7.68
N LEU A 60 -5.10 -22.67 8.73
CA LEU A 60 -5.59 -22.49 10.10
C LEU A 60 -6.16 -21.09 10.35
N LEU A 61 -5.57 -20.07 9.74
CA LEU A 61 -6.02 -18.68 9.87
C LEU A 61 -7.31 -18.46 9.10
N THR A 62 -7.37 -18.90 7.84
CA THR A 62 -8.52 -18.69 6.96
C THR A 62 -9.65 -19.68 7.27
N GLY A 63 -9.34 -20.84 7.84
CA GLY A 63 -10.29 -21.94 7.99
C GLY A 63 -10.66 -22.63 6.65
N ILE A 64 -10.01 -22.25 5.55
CA ILE A 64 -10.31 -22.76 4.21
C ILE A 64 -9.36 -23.92 3.89
N LEU A 65 -9.92 -25.11 3.73
CA LEU A 65 -9.16 -26.30 3.34
C LEU A 65 -9.06 -26.43 1.81
N PRO A 66 -7.96 -26.99 1.27
CA PRO A 66 -7.85 -27.30 -0.16
C PRO A 66 -9.01 -28.16 -0.69
N GLN A 67 -9.52 -29.08 0.13
CA GLN A 67 -10.66 -29.94 -0.20
C GLN A 67 -11.96 -29.13 -0.40
N HIS A 68 -12.15 -28.07 0.39
CA HIS A 68 -13.28 -27.16 0.23
C HIS A 68 -13.17 -26.43 -1.11
N CYS A 69 -12.00 -25.83 -1.37
CA CYS A 69 -11.69 -25.19 -2.65
C CYS A 69 -11.82 -26.15 -3.85
N ALA A 70 -11.43 -27.42 -3.72
CA ALA A 70 -11.57 -28.41 -4.78
C ALA A 70 -13.03 -28.80 -5.07
N HIS A 71 -13.92 -28.70 -4.08
CA HIS A 71 -15.34 -29.05 -4.24
C HIS A 71 -16.20 -27.85 -4.68
N HIS A 72 -15.90 -26.65 -4.19
CA HIS A 72 -16.71 -25.44 -4.40
C HIS A 72 -16.08 -24.41 -5.34
N GLY A 73 -14.81 -24.59 -5.71
CA GLY A 73 -14.07 -23.64 -6.50
C GLY A 73 -14.25 -23.80 -8.00
N VAL A 74 -13.56 -22.91 -8.72
CA VAL A 74 -13.44 -22.94 -10.17
C VAL A 74 -11.96 -23.05 -10.57
N PRO A 75 -11.63 -23.48 -11.80
CA PRO A 75 -10.25 -23.46 -12.30
C PRO A 75 -9.62 -22.06 -12.20
N GLU A 76 -8.31 -21.98 -11.95
CA GLU A 76 -7.58 -20.70 -11.76
C GLU A 76 -7.80 -19.74 -12.95
N THR A 77 -7.90 -20.26 -14.17
CA THR A 77 -8.20 -19.48 -15.38
C THR A 77 -9.56 -18.78 -15.32
N GLN A 78 -10.61 -19.50 -14.91
CA GLN A 78 -11.94 -18.93 -14.75
C GLN A 78 -12.00 -17.97 -13.55
N PHE A 79 -11.29 -18.29 -12.47
CA PHE A 79 -11.15 -17.44 -11.29
C PHE A 79 -10.52 -16.09 -11.67
N ALA A 80 -9.37 -16.12 -12.37
CA ALA A 80 -8.66 -14.94 -12.85
C ALA A 80 -9.52 -14.11 -13.82
N ALA A 81 -10.16 -14.74 -14.81
CA ALA A 81 -11.01 -14.06 -15.77
C ALA A 81 -12.21 -13.37 -15.11
N THR A 82 -12.81 -13.98 -14.09
CA THR A 82 -13.95 -13.37 -13.37
C THR A 82 -13.52 -12.15 -12.56
N ILE A 83 -12.34 -12.20 -11.95
CA ILE A 83 -11.76 -11.08 -11.19
C ILE A 83 -11.38 -9.93 -12.13
N GLU A 84 -10.73 -10.24 -13.26
CA GLU A 84 -10.40 -9.26 -14.30
C GLU A 84 -11.66 -8.53 -14.76
N ALA A 85 -12.72 -9.26 -15.11
CA ALA A 85 -13.98 -8.68 -15.59
C ALA A 85 -14.70 -7.78 -14.58
N GLN A 86 -14.35 -7.86 -13.28
CA GLN A 86 -14.82 -6.93 -12.26
C GLN A 86 -13.89 -5.72 -12.13
N LEU A 87 -12.59 -5.94 -12.02
CA LEU A 87 -11.63 -4.88 -11.75
C LEU A 87 -11.33 -3.99 -12.96
N SER A 88 -11.49 -4.50 -14.19
CA SER A 88 -11.18 -3.77 -15.42
C SER A 88 -12.34 -2.96 -16.00
N ARG A 89 -13.53 -3.02 -15.39
CA ARG A 89 -14.70 -2.26 -15.87
C ARG A 89 -14.39 -0.75 -15.87
N PRO A 90 -14.71 0.00 -16.93
CA PRO A 90 -14.35 1.42 -17.03
C PRO A 90 -14.79 2.25 -15.81
N GLY A 91 -13.90 3.08 -15.29
CA GLY A 91 -14.13 3.93 -14.12
C GLY A 91 -14.09 3.21 -12.76
N THR A 92 -13.62 1.95 -12.71
CA THR A 92 -13.52 1.19 -11.46
C THR A 92 -12.24 1.53 -10.70
N VAL A 93 -12.37 1.84 -9.41
CA VAL A 93 -11.25 1.86 -8.47
C VAL A 93 -11.32 0.59 -7.63
N GLY A 94 -10.34 -0.30 -7.77
CA GLY A 94 -10.16 -1.44 -6.86
C GLY A 94 -9.70 -0.96 -5.49
N VAL A 95 -10.38 -1.39 -4.42
CA VAL A 95 -10.08 -0.97 -3.04
C VAL A 95 -10.09 -2.16 -2.10
N GLY A 96 -9.14 -2.19 -1.18
CA GLY A 96 -9.16 -3.14 -0.06
C GLY A 96 -8.56 -2.51 1.20
N TYR A 97 -8.22 -3.35 2.18
CA TYR A 97 -7.60 -2.93 3.42
C TYR A 97 -6.20 -3.54 3.53
N ASN A 98 -5.15 -2.72 3.34
CA ASN A 98 -3.77 -3.20 3.16
C ASN A 98 -3.55 -3.98 1.84
N SER A 99 -4.40 -3.75 0.84
CA SER A 99 -4.43 -4.52 -0.40
C SER A 99 -3.28 -4.24 -1.35
N ILE A 100 -2.76 -3.00 -1.38
CA ILE A 100 -1.73 -2.62 -2.36
C ILE A 100 -0.44 -3.44 -2.21
N GLY A 101 -0.11 -3.80 -0.97
CA GLY A 101 1.09 -4.58 -0.66
C GLY A 101 0.89 -6.10 -0.68
N PHE A 102 -0.35 -6.58 -0.87
CA PHE A 102 -0.68 -8.01 -0.79
C PHE A 102 -1.68 -8.44 -1.86
N ASP A 103 -2.96 -8.14 -1.72
CA ASP A 103 -4.04 -8.56 -2.64
C ASP A 103 -3.82 -8.12 -4.09
N ASP A 104 -3.29 -6.91 -4.28
CA ASP A 104 -2.94 -6.41 -5.59
C ASP A 104 -1.76 -7.19 -6.19
N GLU A 105 -0.80 -7.62 -5.38
CA GLU A 105 0.29 -8.49 -5.81
C GLU A 105 -0.24 -9.89 -6.14
N VAL A 106 -1.15 -10.44 -5.33
CA VAL A 106 -1.83 -11.72 -5.62
C VAL A 106 -2.54 -11.62 -6.97
N THR A 107 -3.28 -10.53 -7.21
CA THR A 107 -3.98 -10.29 -8.48
C THR A 107 -3.01 -10.20 -9.66
N ARG A 108 -1.90 -9.47 -9.51
CA ARG A 108 -0.88 -9.33 -10.56
C ARG A 108 -0.25 -10.66 -10.94
N PHE A 109 0.17 -11.46 -9.95
CA PHE A 109 0.76 -12.77 -10.19
C PHE A 109 -0.27 -13.80 -10.65
N LEU A 110 -1.53 -13.72 -10.20
CA LEU A 110 -2.64 -14.50 -10.73
C LEU A 110 -2.82 -14.24 -12.22
N PHE A 111 -2.86 -12.97 -12.62
CA PHE A 111 -3.03 -12.57 -14.03
C PHE A 111 -1.82 -12.98 -14.87
N TRP A 112 -0.60 -12.78 -14.36
CA TRP A 112 0.64 -13.23 -14.98
C TRP A 112 0.60 -14.71 -15.36
N ARG A 113 0.29 -15.59 -14.40
CA ARG A 113 0.21 -17.05 -14.63
C ARG A 113 -0.91 -17.46 -15.58
N ASN A 114 -1.95 -16.64 -15.68
CA ASN A 114 -3.13 -16.91 -16.51
C ASN A 114 -3.14 -16.09 -17.81
N LEU A 115 -1.99 -15.56 -18.23
CA LEU A 115 -1.82 -14.85 -19.50
C LEU A 115 -2.69 -13.59 -19.67
N ILE A 116 -3.13 -13.01 -18.55
CA ILE A 116 -3.90 -11.75 -18.47
C ILE A 116 -2.92 -10.60 -18.21
N GLU A 117 -3.18 -9.42 -18.78
CA GLU A 117 -2.36 -8.22 -18.52
C GLU A 117 -2.41 -7.86 -17.01
N PRO A 118 -1.29 -7.92 -16.26
CA PRO A 118 -1.28 -7.79 -14.80
C PRO A 118 -1.62 -6.41 -14.23
N TYR A 119 -1.40 -5.35 -15.00
CA TYR A 119 -1.48 -3.95 -14.62
C TYR A 119 -2.64 -3.18 -15.27
N GLY A 120 -3.25 -3.69 -16.33
CA GLY A 120 -4.24 -2.97 -17.15
C GLY A 120 -5.41 -2.43 -16.33
N ARG A 121 -5.96 -3.26 -15.44
CA ARG A 121 -7.03 -2.89 -14.49
C ARG A 121 -6.68 -1.75 -13.54
N GLU A 122 -5.41 -1.39 -13.43
CA GLU A 122 -4.93 -0.38 -12.48
C GLU A 122 -4.91 1.04 -13.06
N TRP A 123 -5.12 1.20 -14.38
CA TRP A 123 -5.00 2.50 -15.05
C TRP A 123 -5.76 2.63 -16.38
N GLN A 124 -6.02 1.55 -17.11
CA GLN A 124 -6.76 1.61 -18.37
C GLN A 124 -8.23 1.97 -18.11
N ASN A 125 -8.90 2.57 -19.09
CA ASN A 125 -10.33 2.86 -19.03
C ASN A 125 -10.77 3.69 -17.81
N ASP A 126 -9.93 4.64 -17.38
CA ASP A 126 -10.13 5.44 -16.16
C ASP A 126 -10.21 4.61 -14.87
N CYS A 127 -9.70 3.37 -14.89
CA CYS A 127 -9.57 2.55 -13.69
C CYS A 127 -8.45 3.05 -12.78
N GLY A 128 -8.46 2.57 -11.54
CA GLY A 128 -7.46 2.90 -10.54
C GLY A 128 -7.41 1.89 -9.40
N ARG A 129 -6.55 2.16 -8.43
CA ARG A 129 -6.45 1.39 -7.19
C ARG A 129 -6.34 2.31 -5.99
N TRP A 130 -6.83 1.88 -4.86
CA TRP A 130 -6.74 2.62 -3.60
C TRP A 130 -6.69 1.65 -2.41
N ASP A 131 -6.19 2.13 -1.28
CA ASP A 131 -6.06 1.34 -0.05
C ASP A 131 -6.61 2.15 1.12
N LEU A 132 -7.53 1.55 1.86
CA LEU A 132 -8.20 2.24 2.96
C LEU A 132 -7.28 2.43 4.18
N LEU A 133 -6.27 1.58 4.38
CA LEU A 133 -5.47 1.55 5.60
C LEU A 133 -4.72 2.85 5.87
N ASP A 134 -4.06 3.44 4.87
CA ASP A 134 -3.37 4.72 5.05
C ASP A 134 -4.35 5.89 5.16
N THR A 135 -5.57 5.77 4.62
CA THR A 135 -6.65 6.74 4.86
C THR A 135 -7.12 6.68 6.32
N VAL A 136 -7.23 5.49 6.90
CA VAL A 136 -7.55 5.27 8.32
C VAL A 136 -6.46 5.86 9.22
N ARG A 137 -5.19 5.61 8.91
CA ARG A 137 -4.05 6.22 9.62
C ARG A 137 -4.05 7.74 9.50
N CYS A 138 -4.39 8.27 8.33
CA CYS A 138 -4.48 9.70 8.10
C CYS A 138 -5.58 10.34 8.97
N ALA A 139 -6.75 9.70 9.05
CA ALA A 139 -7.83 10.13 9.93
C ALA A 139 -7.38 10.10 11.41
N PHE A 140 -6.76 9.02 11.87
CA PHE A 140 -6.20 8.93 13.23
C PHE A 140 -5.19 10.04 13.55
N ALA A 141 -4.27 10.30 12.62
CA ALA A 141 -3.17 11.25 12.84
C ALA A 141 -3.66 12.71 12.85
N LEU A 142 -4.63 13.04 11.98
CA LEU A 142 -4.97 14.43 11.71
C LEU A 142 -6.35 14.84 12.24
N ARG A 143 -7.33 13.94 12.21
CA ARG A 143 -8.74 14.22 12.54
C ARG A 143 -9.35 13.03 13.30
N PRO A 144 -8.82 12.70 14.49
CA PRO A 144 -9.25 11.52 15.24
C PRO A 144 -10.66 11.64 15.81
N GLU A 145 -11.24 12.84 15.87
CA GLU A 145 -12.52 13.10 16.49
C GLU A 145 -13.67 12.36 15.78
N GLY A 146 -14.55 11.73 16.55
CA GLY A 146 -15.74 11.04 16.02
C GLY A 146 -15.53 9.60 15.55
N ILE A 147 -14.32 9.05 15.70
CA ILE A 147 -13.99 7.64 15.47
C ILE A 147 -13.34 7.08 16.75
N GLN A 148 -13.72 5.87 17.15
CA GLN A 148 -13.11 5.16 18.26
C GLN A 148 -11.85 4.43 17.80
N TRP A 149 -10.72 4.70 18.46
CA TRP A 149 -9.42 4.16 18.10
C TRP A 149 -8.98 3.09 19.10
N PRO A 150 -9.18 1.80 18.79
CA PRO A 150 -8.90 0.71 19.73
C PRO A 150 -7.41 0.61 20.05
N LYS A 151 -7.13 -0.02 21.19
CA LYS A 151 -5.78 -0.42 21.60
C LYS A 151 -5.67 -1.94 21.57
N ASN A 152 -4.48 -2.46 21.28
CA ASN A 152 -4.17 -3.89 21.36
C ASN A 152 -3.94 -4.32 22.83
N GLY A 153 -3.65 -5.61 23.04
CA GLY A 153 -3.37 -6.16 24.37
C GLY A 153 -2.16 -5.54 25.09
N GLU A 154 -1.32 -4.79 24.40
CA GLU A 154 -0.16 -4.07 24.95
C GLU A 154 -0.44 -2.57 25.20
N GLY A 155 -1.70 -2.13 25.03
CA GLY A 155 -2.10 -0.73 25.23
C GLY A 155 -1.71 0.23 24.10
N ARG A 156 -1.18 -0.27 22.97
CA ARG A 156 -0.84 0.52 21.78
C ARG A 156 -2.02 0.60 20.83
N HIS A 157 -2.22 1.73 20.16
CA HIS A 157 -3.30 1.85 19.17
C HIS A 157 -3.15 0.83 18.05
N SER A 158 -4.26 0.23 17.62
CA SER A 158 -4.28 -0.80 16.59
C SER A 158 -5.13 -0.38 15.40
N PHE A 159 -4.64 -0.72 14.21
CA PHE A 159 -5.34 -0.57 12.94
C PHE A 159 -5.75 -1.93 12.37
N LYS A 160 -5.95 -2.95 13.22
CA LYS A 160 -6.58 -4.19 12.77
C LYS A 160 -8.06 -3.93 12.47
N LEU A 161 -8.55 -4.43 11.34
CA LEU A 161 -9.91 -4.18 10.87
C LEU A 161 -10.97 -4.67 11.88
N GLU A 162 -10.78 -5.88 12.42
CA GLU A 162 -11.60 -6.46 13.50
C GLU A 162 -11.72 -5.52 14.72
N LEU A 163 -10.60 -5.02 15.24
CA LEU A 163 -10.61 -4.14 16.41
C LEU A 163 -11.28 -2.80 16.12
N LEU A 164 -11.04 -2.24 14.92
CA LEU A 164 -11.63 -0.96 14.52
C LEU A 164 -13.14 -1.07 14.34
N THR A 165 -13.61 -2.12 13.66
CA THR A 165 -15.03 -2.38 13.47
C THR A 165 -15.74 -2.61 14.80
N GLN A 166 -15.19 -3.47 15.66
CA GLN A 166 -15.72 -3.72 17.01
C GLN A 166 -15.82 -2.44 17.84
N ALA A 167 -14.76 -1.63 17.89
CA ALA A 167 -14.73 -0.39 18.69
C ALA A 167 -15.73 0.67 18.20
N ASN A 168 -16.13 0.62 16.93
CA ASN A 168 -17.06 1.56 16.32
C ASN A 168 -18.47 0.98 16.12
N GLY A 169 -18.76 -0.21 16.66
CA GLY A 169 -20.07 -0.86 16.54
C GLY A 169 -20.45 -1.22 15.10
N LEU A 170 -19.46 -1.49 14.25
CA LEU A 170 -19.65 -1.92 12.86
C LEU A 170 -19.72 -3.44 12.81
N ALA A 171 -20.61 -3.96 11.95
CA ALA A 171 -20.73 -5.40 11.74
C ALA A 171 -19.42 -5.96 11.13
N HIS A 172 -18.95 -7.06 11.71
CA HIS A 172 -17.81 -7.84 11.26
C HIS A 172 -18.04 -9.27 11.76
N ASP A 173 -18.34 -10.19 10.85
CA ASP A 173 -18.58 -11.58 11.23
C ASP A 173 -17.26 -12.26 11.59
N ALA A 174 -17.25 -13.09 12.64
CA ALA A 174 -16.03 -13.60 13.27
C ALA A 174 -15.28 -14.69 12.47
N ALA A 175 -15.76 -15.07 11.29
CA ALA A 175 -15.03 -15.95 10.39
C ALA A 175 -14.17 -15.09 9.46
N HIS A 176 -12.87 -15.40 9.37
CA HIS A 176 -11.94 -14.91 8.33
C HIS A 176 -12.44 -15.39 6.95
N ASP A 177 -13.48 -14.70 6.50
CA ASP A 177 -14.17 -14.88 5.23
C ASP A 177 -13.99 -13.58 4.47
N ALA A 178 -13.42 -13.67 3.27
CA ALA A 178 -13.08 -12.51 2.46
C ALA A 178 -14.29 -11.55 2.29
N LEU A 179 -15.52 -12.06 2.23
CA LEU A 179 -16.71 -11.22 2.10
C LEU A 179 -17.01 -10.41 3.38
N SER A 180 -16.78 -11.00 4.55
CA SER A 180 -16.88 -10.32 5.85
C SER A 180 -15.89 -9.15 5.92
N ASP A 181 -14.63 -9.38 5.55
CA ASP A 181 -13.58 -8.35 5.53
C ASP A 181 -13.86 -7.24 4.50
N VAL A 182 -14.41 -7.59 3.32
CA VAL A 182 -14.88 -6.60 2.33
C VAL A 182 -15.98 -5.71 2.91
N ARG A 183 -16.99 -6.31 3.56
CA ARG A 183 -18.11 -5.56 4.16
C ARG A 183 -17.65 -4.70 5.35
N ALA A 184 -16.73 -5.22 6.17
CA ALA A 184 -16.10 -4.50 7.27
C ALA A 184 -15.30 -3.28 6.76
N THR A 185 -14.52 -3.48 5.69
CA THR A 185 -13.76 -2.41 5.01
C THR A 185 -14.69 -1.32 4.48
N LEU A 186 -15.77 -1.71 3.79
CA LEU A 186 -16.78 -0.79 3.27
C LEU A 186 -17.50 -0.02 4.41
N ALA A 187 -17.84 -0.69 5.51
CA ALA A 187 -18.47 -0.06 6.66
C ALA A 187 -17.54 0.99 7.31
N LEU A 188 -16.25 0.68 7.46
CA LEU A 188 -15.25 1.62 7.96
C LEU A 188 -15.04 2.79 6.99
N ALA A 189 -15.04 2.54 5.67
CA ALA A 189 -14.97 3.59 4.66
C ALA A 189 -16.17 4.55 4.76
N ARG A 190 -17.39 4.03 4.92
CA ARG A 190 -18.61 4.85 5.16
C ARG A 190 -18.48 5.70 6.42
N LEU A 191 -17.98 5.12 7.52
CA LEU A 191 -17.76 5.86 8.76
C LEU A 191 -16.77 7.03 8.55
N ILE A 192 -15.64 6.79 7.89
CA ILE A 192 -14.63 7.83 7.62
C ILE A 192 -15.20 8.90 6.69
N LYS A 193 -15.88 8.52 5.60
CA LYS A 193 -16.52 9.46 4.67
C LYS A 193 -17.53 10.36 5.39
N GLN A 194 -18.32 9.79 6.32
CA GLN A 194 -19.30 10.54 7.10
C GLN A 194 -18.65 11.49 8.12
N ARG A 195 -17.63 11.02 8.85
CA ARG A 195 -17.04 11.77 9.98
C ARG A 195 -16.02 12.81 9.52
N VAL A 196 -15.27 12.52 8.46
CA VAL A 196 -14.17 13.37 7.98
C VAL A 196 -14.18 13.52 6.44
N PRO A 197 -15.28 14.02 5.83
CA PRO A 197 -15.49 14.01 4.38
C PRO A 197 -14.38 14.71 3.58
N ARG A 198 -13.87 15.84 4.08
CA ARG A 198 -12.77 16.56 3.41
C ARG A 198 -11.46 15.77 3.37
N LEU A 199 -11.19 14.96 4.41
CA LEU A 199 -10.01 14.09 4.45
C LEU A 199 -10.21 12.90 3.51
N TRP A 200 -11.42 12.32 3.50
CA TRP A 200 -11.81 11.29 2.54
C TRP A 200 -11.55 11.74 1.10
N ASP A 201 -12.10 12.88 0.69
CA ASP A 201 -11.93 13.40 -0.68
C ASP A 201 -10.46 13.65 -1.03
N PHE A 202 -9.70 14.17 -0.06
CA PHE A 202 -8.28 14.43 -0.22
C PHE A 202 -7.49 13.12 -0.41
N CYS A 203 -7.68 12.12 0.45
CA CYS A 203 -7.02 10.82 0.35
C CYS A 203 -7.43 10.07 -0.92
N LEU A 204 -8.71 10.13 -1.29
CA LEU A 204 -9.22 9.52 -2.53
C LEU A 204 -8.55 10.13 -3.77
N ARG A 205 -8.32 11.45 -3.78
CA ARG A 205 -7.59 12.12 -4.87
C ARG A 205 -6.14 11.62 -5.00
N LEU A 206 -5.49 11.29 -3.89
CA LEU A 206 -4.11 10.78 -3.86
C LEU A 206 -3.94 9.38 -4.45
N ARG A 207 -5.02 8.69 -4.84
CA ARG A 207 -4.91 7.50 -5.70
C ARG A 207 -4.25 7.77 -7.05
N SER A 208 -4.32 9.02 -7.52
CA SER A 208 -3.67 9.45 -8.76
C SER A 208 -2.23 9.84 -8.50
N LYS A 209 -1.29 9.19 -9.22
CA LYS A 209 0.14 9.56 -9.19
C LYS A 209 0.39 11.03 -9.54
N HIS A 210 -0.47 11.65 -10.35
CA HIS A 210 -0.36 13.07 -10.69
C HIS A 210 -0.70 13.96 -9.50
N ALA A 211 -1.73 13.60 -8.73
CA ALA A 211 -2.09 14.31 -7.50
C ALA A 211 -1.00 14.15 -6.43
N VAL A 212 -0.42 12.95 -6.30
CA VAL A 212 0.71 12.71 -5.40
C VAL A 212 1.91 13.60 -5.78
N LYS A 213 2.27 13.66 -7.07
CA LYS A 213 3.37 14.52 -7.56
C LYS A 213 3.11 16.01 -7.30
N ALA A 214 1.87 16.45 -7.33
CA ALA A 214 1.51 17.83 -7.02
C ALA A 214 1.72 18.17 -5.53
N GLU A 215 1.55 17.20 -4.62
CA GLU A 215 1.83 17.37 -3.19
C GLU A 215 3.31 17.16 -2.85
N LEU A 216 3.98 16.20 -3.49
CA LEU A 216 5.36 15.80 -3.20
C LEU A 216 6.35 16.49 -4.16
N VAL A 217 6.54 17.78 -3.96
CA VAL A 217 7.50 18.59 -4.74
C VAL A 217 8.92 18.42 -4.19
N LEU A 218 9.90 18.17 -5.06
CA LEU A 218 11.31 18.08 -4.68
C LEU A 218 11.79 19.35 -3.99
N GLY A 219 12.63 19.19 -2.96
CA GLY A 219 13.19 20.32 -2.22
C GLY A 219 12.15 21.07 -1.39
N LYS A 220 11.04 20.40 -1.04
CA LYS A 220 10.00 20.94 -0.15
C LYS A 220 9.68 19.94 0.96
N PRO A 221 9.28 20.43 2.15
CA PRO A 221 8.77 19.60 3.22
C PRO A 221 7.30 19.23 2.96
N VAL A 222 6.91 18.01 3.32
CA VAL A 222 5.51 17.54 3.28
C VAL A 222 5.20 16.72 4.53
N LEU A 223 3.93 16.65 4.92
CA LEU A 223 3.49 15.62 5.86
C LEU A 223 3.38 14.30 5.09
N HIS A 224 3.90 13.21 5.65
CA HIS A 224 3.72 11.87 5.11
C HIS A 224 3.16 10.95 6.20
N VAL A 225 2.03 10.30 5.90
CA VAL A 225 1.44 9.26 6.75
C VAL A 225 1.78 7.90 6.15
N SER A 226 2.27 6.98 6.99
CA SER A 226 2.63 5.63 6.59
C SER A 226 2.76 4.72 7.81
N GLY A 227 2.37 3.45 7.66
CA GLY A 227 2.63 2.41 8.67
C GLY A 227 4.12 2.14 8.94
N ARG A 228 5.05 2.72 8.18
CA ARG A 228 6.49 2.68 8.47
C ARG A 228 6.89 3.61 9.62
N TYR A 229 6.06 4.60 9.96
CA TYR A 229 6.27 5.44 11.13
C TYR A 229 5.57 4.84 12.35
N PRO A 230 6.18 4.92 13.55
CA PRO A 230 5.58 4.40 14.78
C PRO A 230 4.19 4.99 15.05
N VAL A 231 3.31 4.19 15.64
CA VAL A 231 1.95 4.62 15.99
C VAL A 231 1.95 5.72 17.07
N GLU A 232 2.98 5.73 17.90
CA GLU A 232 3.25 6.74 18.93
C GLU A 232 3.52 8.12 18.31
N ARG A 233 3.95 8.16 17.04
CA ARG A 233 4.10 9.38 16.23
C ARG A 233 2.89 9.62 15.30
N GLY A 234 1.76 8.97 15.57
CA GLY A 234 0.57 9.06 14.72
C GLY A 234 0.72 8.37 13.37
N CYS A 235 1.71 7.49 13.18
CA CYS A 235 2.12 7.00 11.86
C CYS A 235 2.48 8.15 10.88
N LEU A 236 2.99 9.28 11.40
CA LEU A 236 3.24 10.51 10.65
C LEU A 236 4.68 10.99 10.82
N ALA A 237 5.22 11.58 9.76
CA ALA A 237 6.45 12.36 9.79
C ALA A 237 6.34 13.60 8.91
N VAL A 238 7.09 14.66 9.24
CA VAL A 238 7.39 15.74 8.30
C VAL A 238 8.63 15.31 7.53
N VAL A 239 8.53 15.17 6.21
CA VAL A 239 9.63 14.67 5.39
C VAL A 239 10.05 15.67 4.33
N TRP A 240 11.34 15.64 3.99
CA TRP A 240 11.92 16.40 2.88
C TRP A 240 12.07 15.53 1.65
N ALA A 241 11.57 15.98 0.50
CA ALA A 241 11.77 15.29 -0.78
C ALA A 241 13.18 15.54 -1.32
N LEU A 242 14.08 14.56 -1.12
CA LEU A 242 15.52 14.66 -1.44
C LEU A 242 15.78 14.56 -2.94
N ALA A 243 15.29 13.51 -3.58
CA ALA A 243 15.59 13.22 -4.98
C ALA A 243 14.60 12.20 -5.56
N PRO A 244 14.37 12.19 -6.89
CA PRO A 244 13.74 11.05 -7.53
C PRO A 244 14.63 9.81 -7.37
N HIS A 245 14.03 8.63 -7.28
CA HIS A 245 14.80 7.39 -7.21
C HIS A 245 15.46 7.09 -8.58
N PRO A 246 16.77 6.79 -8.63
CA PRO A 246 17.52 6.71 -9.89
C PRO A 246 17.08 5.58 -10.81
N PHE A 247 16.63 4.44 -10.25
CA PHE A 247 16.25 3.25 -11.00
C PHE A 247 14.75 2.95 -10.99
N ARG A 248 13.94 3.73 -10.26
CA ARG A 248 12.51 3.45 -10.03
C ARG A 248 11.71 4.73 -10.23
N PRO A 249 11.17 4.98 -11.44
CA PRO A 249 10.63 6.29 -11.82
C PRO A 249 9.38 6.71 -11.05
N ASN A 250 8.73 5.77 -10.37
CA ASN A 250 7.58 6.03 -9.51
C ASN A 250 7.98 6.15 -8.03
N GLU A 251 9.25 6.38 -7.69
CA GLU A 251 9.70 6.56 -6.32
C GLU A 251 10.42 7.89 -6.10
N VAL A 252 10.21 8.47 -4.93
CA VAL A 252 10.93 9.65 -4.43
C VAL A 252 11.59 9.30 -3.11
N ILE A 253 12.88 9.59 -3.01
CA ILE A 253 13.68 9.44 -1.79
C ILE A 253 13.33 10.61 -0.87
N VAL A 254 12.97 10.29 0.38
CA VAL A 254 12.60 11.28 1.39
C VAL A 254 13.39 11.08 2.67
N TRP A 255 13.60 12.19 3.39
CA TRP A 255 14.26 12.24 4.70
C TRP A 255 13.28 12.65 5.78
N ASP A 256 13.21 11.94 6.90
CA ASP A 256 12.45 12.39 8.08
C ASP A 256 13.14 13.59 8.76
N LEU A 257 12.51 14.76 8.69
CA LEU A 257 13.04 16.00 9.22
C LEU A 257 13.07 16.05 10.76
N ALA A 258 12.58 15.02 11.45
CA ALA A 258 12.86 14.85 12.89
C ALA A 258 14.36 14.70 13.19
N GLN A 259 15.18 14.33 12.19
CA GLN A 259 16.62 14.15 12.30
C GLN A 259 17.37 15.16 11.43
N ASP A 260 18.58 15.53 11.85
CA ASP A 260 19.41 16.51 11.14
C ASP A 260 19.99 15.90 9.85
N PRO A 261 19.63 16.41 8.65
CA PRO A 261 20.08 15.86 7.39
C PRO A 261 21.57 16.09 7.12
N ARG A 262 22.24 17.00 7.84
CA ARG A 262 23.68 17.28 7.66
C ARG A 262 24.58 16.08 7.93
N VAL A 263 24.08 15.07 8.64
CA VAL A 263 24.81 13.81 8.80
C VAL A 263 25.17 13.18 7.45
N LEU A 264 24.38 13.43 6.40
CA LEU A 264 24.63 12.90 5.05
C LEU A 264 25.91 13.46 4.43
N THR A 265 26.32 14.70 4.75
CA THR A 265 27.50 15.32 4.13
C THR A 265 28.81 14.72 4.64
N SER A 266 28.78 14.00 5.76
CA SER A 266 29.94 13.30 6.32
C SER A 266 30.04 11.84 5.90
N LEU A 267 29.10 11.32 5.10
CA LEU A 267 29.03 9.91 4.73
C LEU A 267 29.31 9.70 3.25
N SER A 268 30.05 8.66 2.94
CA SER A 268 30.16 8.10 1.60
C SER A 268 28.86 7.41 1.17
N ALA A 269 28.67 7.23 -0.14
CA ALA A 269 27.54 6.47 -0.67
C ALA A 269 27.48 5.03 -0.14
N GLN A 270 28.64 4.39 0.06
CA GLN A 270 28.75 3.04 0.63
C GLN A 270 28.25 3.00 2.09
N GLU A 271 28.62 3.99 2.91
CA GLU A 271 28.14 4.09 4.30
C GLU A 271 26.65 4.36 4.37
N ILE A 272 26.14 5.26 3.51
CA ILE A 272 24.69 5.52 3.39
C ILE A 272 23.96 4.23 3.02
N ARG A 273 24.46 3.50 2.01
CA ARG A 273 23.92 2.22 1.56
C ARG A 273 23.89 1.20 2.70
N GLN A 274 24.99 1.03 3.43
CA GLN A 274 25.07 0.11 4.56
C GLN A 274 24.00 0.44 5.62
N ARG A 275 23.83 1.72 5.95
CA ARG A 275 22.86 2.17 6.97
C ARG A 275 21.40 2.06 6.53
N ILE A 276 21.10 2.12 5.23
CA ILE A 276 19.73 1.98 4.70
C ILE A 276 19.34 0.50 4.62
N PHE A 277 20.21 -0.35 4.07
CA PHE A 277 19.83 -1.72 3.70
C PHE A 277 20.16 -2.80 4.75
N SER A 278 21.00 -2.51 5.75
CA SER A 278 21.30 -3.47 6.83
C SER A 278 20.20 -3.45 7.89
N ARG A 279 19.90 -4.60 8.52
CA ARG A 279 19.00 -4.62 9.69
C ARG A 279 19.64 -3.83 10.82
N ALA A 280 18.82 -3.21 11.68
CA ALA A 280 19.36 -2.40 12.78
C ALA A 280 20.28 -3.21 13.71
N ALA A 281 19.98 -4.49 13.92
CA ALA A 281 20.81 -5.41 14.71
C ALA A 281 22.15 -5.78 14.04
N ASP A 282 22.27 -5.58 12.72
CA ASP A 282 23.47 -5.90 11.94
C ASP A 282 24.39 -4.68 11.76
N LEU A 283 24.00 -3.51 12.29
CA LEU A 283 24.81 -2.30 12.22
C LEU A 283 25.89 -2.29 13.31
N PRO A 284 27.08 -1.71 13.02
CA PRO A 284 28.12 -1.55 14.03
C PRO A 284 27.63 -0.76 15.26
N GLU A 285 28.26 -1.00 16.41
CA GLU A 285 27.94 -0.27 17.64
C GLU A 285 28.11 1.25 17.44
N GLY A 286 27.13 2.03 17.91
CA GLY A 286 27.08 3.48 17.72
C GLY A 286 26.59 3.95 16.35
N VAL A 287 26.35 3.03 15.38
CA VAL A 287 25.79 3.37 14.07
C VAL A 287 24.28 3.14 14.04
N THR A 288 23.53 4.21 13.74
CA THR A 288 22.09 4.14 13.60
C THR A 288 21.67 4.11 12.12
N ARG A 289 20.48 3.54 11.86
CA ARG A 289 19.86 3.62 10.55
C ARG A 289 19.59 5.07 10.17
N LEU A 290 19.84 5.40 8.91
CA LEU A 290 19.45 6.70 8.38
C LEU A 290 17.92 6.74 8.22
N PRO A 291 17.26 7.85 8.56
CA PRO A 291 15.81 8.02 8.45
C PRO A 291 15.39 8.34 7.00
N ILE A 292 15.89 7.53 6.06
CA ILE A 292 15.58 7.59 4.64
C ILE A 292 14.49 6.58 4.31
N LYS A 293 13.51 7.01 3.52
CA LYS A 293 12.45 6.17 2.97
C LYS A 293 12.26 6.49 1.49
N THR A 294 11.71 5.56 0.71
CA THR A 294 11.12 5.88 -0.60
C THR A 294 9.60 5.97 -0.52
N ILE A 295 9.03 6.97 -1.19
CA ILE A 295 7.58 7.12 -1.38
C ILE A 295 7.25 6.65 -2.79
N HIS A 296 6.41 5.61 -2.89
CA HIS A 296 5.96 5.04 -4.17
C HIS A 296 4.73 5.81 -4.67
N LEU A 297 4.89 6.59 -5.72
CA LEU A 297 3.88 7.50 -6.27
C LEU A 297 2.63 6.78 -6.80
N ASN A 298 2.76 5.50 -7.16
CA ASN A 298 1.69 4.66 -7.72
C ASN A 298 1.03 3.73 -6.68
N GLN A 299 1.31 3.94 -5.38
CA GLN A 299 0.76 3.14 -4.27
C GLN A 299 -0.12 3.99 -3.35
N SER A 300 -0.79 5.00 -3.91
CA SER A 300 -1.69 5.91 -3.17
C SER A 300 -1.13 6.50 -1.85
N PRO A 301 0.15 6.94 -1.81
CA PRO A 301 0.76 7.39 -0.57
C PRO A 301 0.09 8.67 -0.06
N VAL A 302 -0.18 8.74 1.24
CA VAL A 302 -0.69 9.96 1.87
C VAL A 302 0.45 10.96 2.05
N VAL A 303 0.47 11.99 1.21
CA VAL A 303 1.41 13.12 1.24
C VAL A 303 0.63 14.45 1.20
N ILE A 304 1.02 15.40 2.04
CA ILE A 304 0.31 16.68 2.20
C ILE A 304 1.32 17.82 2.21
N SER A 305 1.31 18.64 1.15
CA SER A 305 2.19 19.82 1.04
C SER A 305 1.83 20.93 2.01
N ASN A 306 0.53 21.08 2.31
CA ASN A 306 0.06 22.07 3.27
C ASN A 306 0.29 21.60 4.71
N LEU A 307 1.46 21.93 5.27
CA LEU A 307 1.87 21.55 6.63
C LEU A 307 0.90 22.04 7.72
N LYS A 308 0.16 23.13 7.50
CA LYS A 308 -0.87 23.65 8.43
C LYS A 308 -2.02 22.67 8.66
N THR A 309 -2.12 21.61 7.85
CA THR A 309 -3.09 20.53 8.03
C THR A 309 -2.88 19.80 9.36
N LEU A 310 -1.64 19.73 9.83
CA LEU A 310 -1.29 19.29 11.18
C LEU A 310 -1.48 20.48 12.14
N SER A 311 -2.52 20.41 12.98
CA SER A 311 -2.80 21.47 13.95
C SER A 311 -1.74 21.52 15.04
N PRO A 312 -1.56 22.65 15.76
CA PRO A 312 -0.62 22.71 16.89
C PRO A 312 -0.87 21.62 17.94
N ALA A 313 -2.13 21.36 18.28
CA ALA A 313 -2.49 20.30 19.23
C ALA A 313 -2.12 18.90 18.74
N MET A 314 -2.27 18.61 17.44
CA MET A 314 -1.83 17.33 16.88
C MET A 314 -0.31 17.26 16.74
N ALA A 315 0.37 18.35 16.41
CA ALA A 315 1.82 18.42 16.37
C ALA A 315 2.42 18.13 17.76
N GLU A 316 1.87 18.75 18.81
CA GLU A 316 2.25 18.47 20.21
C GLU A 316 1.97 17.00 20.57
N ARG A 317 0.77 16.49 20.26
CA ARG A 317 0.39 15.10 20.53
C ARG A 317 1.36 14.08 19.92
N TRP A 318 1.87 14.34 18.72
CA TRP A 318 2.76 13.44 17.99
C TRP A 318 4.24 13.78 18.13
N GLY A 319 4.59 14.76 18.97
CA GLY A 319 5.98 15.14 19.21
C GLY A 319 6.67 15.82 18.02
N VAL A 320 5.93 16.54 17.18
CA VAL A 320 6.49 17.31 16.07
C VAL A 320 6.91 18.70 16.57
N ASP A 321 8.22 18.91 16.68
CA ASP A 321 8.81 20.21 17.02
C ASP A 321 9.09 21.04 15.76
N TRP A 322 8.23 22.01 15.46
CA TRP A 322 8.36 22.88 14.29
C TRP A 322 9.66 23.71 14.29
N THR A 323 10.23 24.03 15.44
CA THR A 323 11.51 24.76 15.51
C THR A 323 12.66 23.88 15.00
N VAL A 324 12.65 22.60 15.38
CA VAL A 324 13.60 21.61 14.87
C VAL A 324 13.38 21.37 13.38
N ILE A 325 12.13 21.20 12.95
CA ILE A 325 11.78 20.99 11.53
C ILE A 325 12.28 22.15 10.67
N ASP A 326 12.01 23.41 11.05
CA ASP A 326 12.41 24.58 10.26
C ASP A 326 13.93 24.69 10.12
N ARG A 327 14.68 24.40 11.19
CA ARG A 327 16.15 24.33 11.14
C ARG A 327 16.62 23.23 10.19
N HIS A 328 16.02 22.05 10.24
CA HIS A 328 16.40 20.93 9.38
C HIS A 328 15.96 21.13 7.93
N VAL A 329 14.90 21.90 7.66
CA VAL A 329 14.51 22.34 6.30
C VAL A 329 15.61 23.19 5.67
N LEU A 330 16.13 24.18 6.40
CA LEU A 330 17.24 25.01 5.91
C LEU A 330 18.48 24.16 5.63
N ALA A 331 18.78 23.23 6.53
CA ALA A 331 19.91 22.32 6.39
C ALA A 331 19.74 21.34 5.21
N ALA A 332 18.54 20.79 5.01
CA ALA A 332 18.22 19.92 3.89
C ALA A 332 18.38 20.67 2.56
N GLY A 333 17.91 21.92 2.50
CA GLY A 333 18.07 22.79 1.34
C GLY A 333 19.54 23.08 1.01
N SER A 334 20.39 23.29 2.02
CA SER A 334 21.81 23.60 1.78
C SER A 334 22.62 22.40 1.28
N ILE A 335 22.28 21.17 1.69
CA ILE A 335 23.03 19.97 1.31
C ILE A 335 22.52 19.31 0.01
N MET A 336 21.37 19.74 -0.51
CA MET A 336 20.69 19.06 -1.61
C MET A 336 21.56 18.98 -2.88
N GLY A 337 22.34 20.04 -3.15
CA GLY A 337 23.28 20.08 -4.27
C GLY A 337 24.46 19.14 -4.08
N ASP A 338 25.02 19.07 -2.87
CA ASP A 338 26.15 18.20 -2.53
C ASP A 338 25.80 16.72 -2.63
N MET A 339 24.53 16.39 -2.39
CA MET A 339 24.00 15.02 -2.50
C MET A 339 23.62 14.63 -3.94
N ALA A 340 23.81 15.51 -4.93
CA ALA A 340 23.55 15.17 -6.33
C ALA A 340 24.49 14.03 -6.78
N GLY A 341 23.92 13.00 -7.44
CA GLY A 341 24.68 11.83 -7.90
C GLY A 341 24.92 10.74 -6.85
N VAL A 342 25.01 11.08 -5.55
CA VAL A 342 25.20 10.11 -4.46
C VAL A 342 24.13 9.02 -4.47
N TRP A 343 22.89 9.40 -4.77
CA TRP A 343 21.75 8.47 -4.79
C TRP A 343 21.88 7.35 -5.82
N GLU A 344 22.52 7.60 -6.97
CA GLU A 344 22.74 6.57 -7.98
C GLU A 344 23.64 5.46 -7.42
N GLU A 345 24.74 5.83 -6.77
CA GLU A 345 25.66 4.87 -6.14
C GLU A 345 25.01 4.15 -4.95
N VAL A 346 24.27 4.87 -4.10
CA VAL A 346 23.56 4.29 -2.94
C VAL A 346 22.58 3.21 -3.37
N PHE A 347 21.76 3.49 -4.39
CA PHE A 347 20.66 2.62 -4.82
C PHE A 347 21.04 1.65 -5.92
N LYS A 348 22.29 1.67 -6.41
CA LYS A 348 22.78 0.69 -7.38
C LYS A 348 22.74 -0.69 -6.73
N SER A 349 21.85 -1.56 -7.21
CA SER A 349 21.81 -2.96 -6.82
C SER A 349 22.57 -3.80 -7.83
N ALA A 350 23.27 -4.84 -7.35
CA ALA A 350 23.65 -5.93 -8.23
C ALA A 350 22.37 -6.58 -8.77
N THR A 351 22.36 -6.93 -10.06
CA THR A 351 21.32 -7.79 -10.60
C THR A 351 21.34 -9.10 -9.81
N PRO A 352 20.21 -9.59 -9.29
CA PRO A 352 20.18 -10.88 -8.62
C PRO A 352 20.78 -11.95 -9.53
N GLU A 353 21.86 -12.59 -9.09
CA GLU A 353 22.42 -13.75 -9.77
C GLU A 353 21.63 -14.98 -9.34
N GLY A 354 21.01 -15.68 -10.30
CA GLY A 354 20.30 -16.92 -10.01
C GLY A 354 19.18 -17.22 -11.00
N PHE A 355 18.73 -18.47 -11.00
CA PHE A 355 17.52 -18.88 -11.69
C PHE A 355 16.29 -18.32 -10.95
N VAL A 356 15.38 -17.68 -11.67
CA VAL A 356 14.08 -17.22 -11.18
C VAL A 356 13.01 -18.10 -11.80
N ASP A 357 12.12 -18.65 -10.98
CA ASP A 357 10.97 -19.42 -11.46
C ASP A 357 10.05 -18.51 -12.29
N VAL A 358 9.50 -19.04 -13.39
CA VAL A 358 8.62 -18.28 -14.30
C VAL A 358 7.39 -17.72 -13.57
N ASP A 359 6.86 -18.44 -12.58
CA ASP A 359 5.72 -17.95 -11.79
C ASP A 359 6.08 -16.70 -10.97
N GLU A 360 7.35 -16.53 -10.62
CA GLU A 360 7.85 -15.42 -9.80
C GLU A 360 8.47 -14.27 -10.62
N ASP A 361 8.65 -14.43 -11.95
CA ASP A 361 9.42 -13.52 -12.80
C ASP A 361 8.62 -12.35 -13.42
N LEU A 362 7.43 -12.04 -12.88
CA LEU A 362 6.62 -10.88 -13.33
C LEU A 362 7.42 -9.56 -13.36
N TYR A 363 8.37 -9.40 -12.44
CA TYR A 363 9.20 -8.19 -12.33
C TYR A 363 10.56 -8.30 -13.05
N GLY A 364 10.81 -9.39 -13.79
CA GLY A 364 12.00 -9.55 -14.63
C GLY A 364 12.01 -8.64 -15.86
N GLY A 365 10.84 -8.17 -16.30
CA GLY A 365 10.70 -7.18 -17.37
C GLY A 365 9.24 -6.92 -17.75
N PHE A 366 8.98 -5.79 -18.40
CA PHE A 366 7.65 -5.52 -18.97
C PHE A 366 7.48 -6.23 -20.32
N LEU A 367 6.28 -6.75 -20.56
CA LEU A 367 5.89 -7.29 -21.86
C LEU A 367 5.95 -6.20 -22.95
N GLY A 368 6.50 -6.54 -24.11
CA GLY A 368 6.47 -5.71 -25.30
C GLY A 368 5.08 -5.64 -25.94
N ASP A 369 4.87 -4.66 -26.82
CA ASP A 369 3.55 -4.42 -27.44
C ASP A 369 3.09 -5.56 -28.38
N ASP A 370 4.02 -6.30 -28.99
CA ASP A 370 3.71 -7.47 -29.81
C ASP A 370 3.21 -8.64 -28.94
N ASP A 371 3.91 -8.95 -27.84
CA ASP A 371 3.51 -10.00 -26.91
C ASP A 371 2.15 -9.70 -26.28
N ARG A 372 1.90 -8.44 -25.87
CA ARG A 372 0.58 -8.04 -25.34
C ARG A 372 -0.55 -8.26 -26.34
N ARG A 373 -0.31 -7.96 -27.62
CA ARG A 373 -1.31 -8.21 -28.69
C ARG A 373 -1.52 -9.70 -28.93
N LEU A 374 -0.49 -10.51 -28.78
CA LEU A 374 -0.62 -11.96 -28.86
C LEU A 374 -1.43 -12.51 -27.68
N LEU A 375 -1.16 -12.06 -26.45
CA LEU A 375 -1.91 -12.46 -25.26
C LEU A 375 -3.41 -12.14 -25.37
N GLN A 376 -3.77 -11.00 -25.96
CA GLN A 376 -5.18 -10.64 -26.20
C GLN A 376 -5.92 -11.58 -27.17
N ARG A 377 -5.20 -12.42 -27.92
CA ARG A 377 -5.76 -13.36 -28.90
C ARG A 377 -5.82 -14.80 -28.40
N LEU A 378 -5.02 -15.14 -27.40
CA LEU A 378 -4.99 -16.45 -26.74
C LEU A 378 -6.15 -16.53 -25.74
#